data_AF-A0A3D4I4U0-F1
#
_entry.id   AF-A0A3D4I4U0-F1
#
_cell.length_a   1.000
_cell.length_b   1.000
_cell.length_c   1.000
_cell.angle_alpha   90.00
_cell.angle_beta   90.00
_cell.angle_gamma   90.00
#
_symmetry.space_group_name_H-M   'P 1'
#
loop_
_entity.id
_entity.type
_entity.pdbx_description
1 polymer ?
#
loop_
_entity_poly.entity_id
_entity_poly.type
_entity_poly.pdbx_seq_one_letter_code
_entity_poly.pdbx_strand_id
1 'polypeptide(L)'
;QIANIRHEIPDGSRVLVTYGRGSVFKNGVMDQVHSALKGFKTFEFGGIESNPHYETLIKALPIVKQEKIDFLLAVGGGSVLDGT
;
A
#
# COMPACT_ATOMS: atom_id res chain seq x y z
N GLN A 1 -6.99 5.16 -14.53
CA GLN A 1 -7.54 4.95 -13.17
C GLN A 1 -6.54 5.35 -12.08
N ILE A 2 -5.27 4.91 -12.12
CA ILE A 2 -4.28 5.20 -11.06
C ILE A 2 -4.03 6.70 -10.82
N ALA A 3 -4.05 7.52 -11.88
CA ALA A 3 -3.86 8.97 -11.78
C ALA A 3 -4.89 9.69 -10.88
N ASN A 4 -6.09 9.10 -10.69
CA ASN A 4 -7.16 9.74 -9.92
C ASN A 4 -7.13 9.39 -8.44
N ILE A 5 -6.31 8.42 -8.01
CA ILE A 5 -6.31 7.92 -6.62
C ILE A 5 -6.04 9.03 -5.61
N ARG A 6 -5.23 10.05 -5.99
CA ARG A 6 -4.98 11.22 -5.15
C ARG A 6 -6.26 11.91 -4.66
N HIS A 7 -7.31 11.94 -5.47
CA HIS A 7 -8.57 12.61 -5.12
C HIS A 7 -9.45 11.78 -4.19
N GLU A 8 -9.15 10.50 -4.03
CA GLU A 8 -9.87 9.57 -3.15
C GLU A 8 -9.21 9.46 -1.76
N ILE A 9 -8.04 10.07 -1.57
CA ILE A 9 -7.29 10.06 -0.32
C ILE A 9 -7.43 11.43 0.36
N PRO A 10 -7.82 11.49 1.65
CA PRO A 10 -7.87 12.74 2.39
C PRO A 10 -6.51 13.47 2.40
N ASP A 11 -6.54 14.79 2.17
CA ASP A 11 -5.32 15.60 2.19
C ASP A 11 -4.60 15.51 3.55
N GLY A 12 -3.27 15.38 3.50
CA GLY A 12 -2.44 15.24 4.70
C GLY A 12 -2.33 13.81 5.26
N SER A 13 -3.05 12.84 4.68
CA SER A 13 -2.96 11.45 5.08
C SER A 13 -1.55 10.87 5.00
N ARG A 14 -1.30 9.93 5.90
CA ARG A 14 -0.09 9.11 5.99
C ARG A 14 -0.44 7.73 5.46
N VAL A 15 -0.09 7.52 4.20
CA VAL A 15 -0.55 6.39 3.40
C VAL A 15 0.44 5.23 3.53
N LEU A 16 -0.05 4.05 3.94
CA LEU A 16 0.71 2.80 3.84
C LEU A 16 0.28 2.06 2.59
N VAL A 17 1.19 1.93 1.63
CA VAL A 17 1.00 1.17 0.41
C VAL A 17 1.37 -0.28 0.67
N THR A 18 0.41 -1.19 0.52
CA THR A 18 0.60 -2.63 0.72
C THR A 18 0.64 -3.35 -0.62
N TYR A 19 1.55 -4.32 -0.76
CA TYR A 19 1.70 -5.08 -2.00
C TYR A 19 2.23 -6.49 -1.78
N GLY A 20 2.05 -7.34 -2.79
CA GLY A 20 2.50 -8.73 -2.75
C GLY A 20 3.99 -8.92 -3.05
N ARG A 21 4.36 -10.01 -3.73
CA ARG A 21 5.78 -10.34 -4.03
C ARG A 21 6.42 -9.56 -5.20
N GLY A 22 5.81 -8.46 -5.62
CA GLY A 22 6.45 -7.50 -6.51
C GLY A 22 6.16 -7.61 -8.02
N SER A 23 5.10 -8.30 -8.42
CA SER A 23 4.57 -8.20 -9.81
C SER A 23 4.28 -6.74 -10.21
N VAL A 24 3.86 -5.93 -9.24
CA VAL A 24 3.54 -4.50 -9.37
C VAL A 24 4.74 -3.60 -9.69
N PHE A 25 5.97 -4.06 -9.43
CA PHE A 25 7.18 -3.34 -9.85
C PHE A 25 7.55 -3.68 -11.28
N LYS A 26 7.41 -4.95 -11.68
CA LYS A 26 7.76 -5.41 -13.03
C LYS A 26 6.89 -4.78 -14.12
N ASN A 27 5.64 -4.47 -13.81
CA ASN A 27 4.68 -3.89 -14.74
C ASN A 27 4.58 -2.35 -14.63
N GLY A 28 5.41 -1.71 -13.81
CA GLY A 28 5.42 -0.25 -13.62
C GLY A 28 4.18 0.32 -12.92
N VAL A 29 3.33 -0.52 -12.31
CA VAL A 29 2.15 -0.06 -11.55
C VAL A 29 2.59 0.71 -10.31
N MET A 30 3.61 0.23 -9.60
CA MET A 30 4.10 0.91 -8.41
C MET A 30 4.64 2.31 -8.73
N ASP A 31 5.31 2.48 -9.87
CA ASP A 31 5.81 3.79 -10.31
C ASP A 31 4.66 4.77 -10.57
N GLN A 32 3.56 4.29 -11.16
CA GLN A 32 2.36 5.10 -11.36
C GLN A 32 1.70 5.48 -10.03
N VAL A 33 1.67 4.57 -9.06
CA VAL A 33 1.16 4.84 -7.71
C VAL A 33 2.02 5.88 -7.01
N HIS A 34 3.34 5.73 -7.02
CA HIS A 34 4.26 6.73 -6.47
C HIS A 34 4.10 8.10 -7.12
N SER A 35 3.91 8.14 -8.44
CA SER A 35 3.65 9.39 -9.14
C SER A 35 2.33 10.03 -8.73
N ALA A 36 1.25 9.24 -8.57
CA ALA A 36 -0.06 9.73 -8.14
C ALA A 36 -0.04 10.22 -6.68
N LEU A 37 0.75 9.58 -5.82
CA LEU A 37 0.86 9.92 -4.39
C LEU A 37 1.89 11.01 -4.08
N LYS A 38 2.53 11.63 -5.09
CA LYS A 38 3.48 12.73 -4.85
C LYS A 38 2.87 13.81 -3.95
N GLY A 39 3.53 14.11 -2.84
CA GLY A 39 3.07 15.10 -1.85
C GLY A 39 2.31 14.52 -0.65
N PHE A 40 1.94 13.23 -0.67
CA PHE A 40 1.55 12.52 0.55
C PHE A 40 2.78 11.99 1.29
N LYS A 41 2.62 11.68 2.58
CA LYS A 41 3.60 10.88 3.32
C LYS A 41 3.29 9.42 3.08
N THR A 42 4.12 8.76 2.27
CA THR A 42 3.92 7.36 1.87
C THR A 42 4.89 6.43 2.59
N PHE A 43 4.38 5.26 2.97
CA PHE A 43 5.11 4.16 3.57
C PHE A 43 4.81 2.90 2.77
N GLU A 44 5.65 1.88 2.87
CA GLU A 44 5.49 0.65 2.10
C GLU A 44 5.54 -0.58 3.01
N PHE A 45 4.65 -1.52 2.75
CA PHE A 45 4.67 -2.84 3.35
C PHE A 45 4.44 -3.91 2.27
N GLY A 46 5.51 -4.60 1.91
CA GLY A 46 5.51 -5.60 0.85
C GLY A 46 5.51 -7.04 1.34
N GLY A 47 5.36 -7.96 0.40
CA GLY A 47 5.55 -9.40 0.64
C GLY A 47 4.27 -10.15 1.02
N ILE A 48 3.09 -9.55 0.89
CA ILE A 48 1.81 -10.23 1.13
C ILE A 48 1.68 -11.40 0.15
N GLU A 49 1.51 -12.61 0.69
CA GLU A 49 1.40 -13.83 -0.10
C GLU A 49 0.02 -13.96 -0.74
N SER A 50 -0.12 -14.83 -1.75
CA SER A 50 -1.40 -15.09 -2.41
C SER A 50 -2.49 -15.63 -1.48
N ASN A 51 -2.10 -16.18 -0.33
CA ASN A 51 -2.97 -16.51 0.79
C ASN A 51 -2.36 -15.81 2.02
N PRO A 52 -2.85 -14.61 2.39
CA PRO A 52 -2.18 -13.78 3.40
C PRO A 52 -2.23 -14.47 4.77
N HIS A 53 -1.06 -14.60 5.40
CA HIS A 53 -0.94 -15.21 6.73
C HIS A 53 -0.88 -14.12 7.81
N TYR A 54 -1.52 -14.37 8.95
CA TYR A 54 -1.57 -13.44 10.08
C TYR A 54 -0.17 -13.00 10.53
N GLU A 55 0.80 -13.92 10.55
CA GLU A 55 2.19 -13.65 10.94
C GLU A 55 2.89 -12.65 10.01
N THR A 56 2.49 -12.59 8.73
CA THR A 56 2.99 -11.58 7.81
C THR A 56 2.28 -10.26 8.07
N LEU A 57 0.95 -10.25 8.12
CA LEU A 57 0.17 -9.01 8.27
C LEU A 57 0.49 -8.25 9.57
N ILE A 58 0.69 -8.97 10.68
CA ILE A 58 0.98 -8.34 11.97
C ILE A 58 2.32 -7.58 11.97
N LYS A 59 3.22 -7.86 11.02
CA LYS A 59 4.48 -7.13 10.85
C LYS A 59 4.27 -5.71 10.31
N ALA A 60 3.11 -5.39 9.74
CA ALA A 60 2.75 -4.02 9.36
C ALA A 60 2.35 -3.18 10.58
N LEU A 61 1.89 -3.81 11.67
CA LEU A 61 1.34 -3.12 12.85
C LEU A 61 2.33 -2.11 13.50
N PRO A 62 3.64 -2.42 13.66
CA PRO A 62 4.60 -1.46 14.16
C PRO A 62 4.71 -0.21 13.27
N ILE A 63 4.70 -0.37 11.95
CA ILE A 63 4.74 0.74 10.98
C ILE A 63 3.48 1.58 11.14
N VAL A 64 2.31 0.94 11.14
CA VAL A 64 1.01 1.62 11.31
C VAL A 64 0.99 2.47 12.58
N LYS A 65 1.45 1.92 13.70
CA LYS A 65 1.45 2.63 15.00
C LYS A 65 2.52 3.73 15.09
N GLN A 66 3.77 3.41 14.73
CA GLN A 66 4.89 4.34 14.85
C GLN A 66 4.72 5.52 13.90
N GLU A 67 4.36 5.22 12.65
CA GLU A 67 4.19 6.22 11.61
C GLU A 67 2.78 6.77 11.57
N LYS A 68 1.91 6.47 12.54
CA LYS A 68 0.54 7.02 12.65
C LYS A 68 -0.20 6.99 11.31
N ILE A 69 -0.18 5.82 10.67
CA ILE A 69 -0.83 5.61 9.38
C ILE A 69 -2.34 5.76 9.57
N ASP A 70 -2.96 6.52 8.68
CA ASP A 70 -4.40 6.81 8.70
C ASP A 70 -5.10 6.40 7.40
N PHE A 71 -4.34 5.91 6.40
CA PHE A 71 -4.86 5.41 5.14
C PHE A 71 -4.05 4.21 4.66
N LEU A 72 -4.74 3.15 4.21
CA LEU A 72 -4.14 1.95 3.63
C LEU A 72 -4.48 1.89 2.13
N LEU A 73 -3.48 1.67 1.29
CA LEU A 73 -3.66 1.54 -0.16
C LEU A 73 -3.13 0.18 -0.62
N ALA A 74 -4.05 -0.76 -0.88
CA ALA A 74 -3.73 -2.06 -1.46
C ALA A 74 -3.40 -1.95 -2.95
N VAL A 75 -2.20 -2.39 -3.34
CA VAL A 75 -1.74 -2.43 -4.73
C VAL A 75 -1.39 -3.87 -5.11
N GLY A 76 -2.32 -4.55 -5.77
CA GLY A 76 -2.15 -5.94 -6.17
C GLY A 76 -3.46 -6.61 -6.57
N GLY A 77 -3.48 -7.94 -6.49
CA GLY A 77 -4.69 -8.75 -6.67
C GLY A 77 -5.50 -8.90 -5.37
N GLY A 78 -6.51 -9.78 -5.41
CA GLY A 78 -7.44 -10.00 -4.28
C GLY A 78 -6.77 -10.36 -2.97
N SER A 79 -5.69 -11.15 -2.99
CA SER A 79 -4.96 -11.53 -1.77
C SER A 79 -4.30 -10.36 -1.05
N VAL A 80 -3.85 -9.34 -1.80
CA VAL A 80 -3.28 -8.12 -1.21
C VAL A 80 -4.38 -7.30 -0.58
N LEU A 81 -5.54 -7.19 -1.26
CA LEU A 81 -6.71 -6.50 -0.74
C LEU A 81 -7.22 -7.15 0.54
N ASP A 82 -7.34 -8.48 0.59
CA ASP A 82 -7.81 -9.20 1.78
C ASP A 82 -6.83 -9.09 2.97
N GLY A 83 -5.53 -8.94 2.70
CA GLY A 83 -4.50 -8.80 3.73
C GLY A 83 -4.27 -7.37 4.21
N THR A 84 -4.83 -6.37 3.53
CA THR A 84 -4.64 -4.95 3.85
C THR A 84 -5.74 -4.46 4.77
#